data_AF-A0A2V8Y7R4-F1
#
_entry.id   AF-A0A2V8Y7R4-F1
#
_cell.length_a   1.000
_cell.length_b   1.000
_cell.length_c   1.000
_cell.angle_alpha   90.00
_cell.angle_beta   90.00
_cell.angle_gamma   90.00
#
_symmetry.space_group_name_H-M   'P 1'
#
loop_
_entity.id
_entity.type
_entity.pdbx_description
1 polymer ?
#
loop_
_entity_poly.entity_id
_entity_poly.type
_entity_poly.pdbx_seq_one_letter_code
_entity_poly.pdbx_strand_id
1 'polypeptide(L)'
;MGAPKTKDGMGMGPFVAIWAGLLCIVGIEVFLTYRHFSSQKLLLFLLIFACIEASIAVMFFMHLKYERPSLFWSLVPALLFVLFMMDHFWPDALRLEHLRVVHW
;
A
#
# COMPACT_ATOMS: atom_id res chain seq x y z
N MET A 1 -7.17 50.46 12.57
CA MET A 1 -8.24 49.45 12.33
C MET A 1 -7.68 48.39 11.39
N GLY A 2 -6.97 47.39 11.92
CA GLY A 2 -6.42 46.29 11.14
C GLY A 2 -7.37 45.11 11.20
N ALA A 3 -7.97 44.73 10.07
CA ALA A 3 -8.89 43.60 10.01
C ALA A 3 -8.13 42.29 10.33
N PRO A 4 -8.68 41.41 11.18
CA PRO A 4 -8.10 40.08 11.39
C PRO A 4 -8.21 39.26 10.11
N LYS A 5 -7.09 38.78 9.58
CA LYS A 5 -7.06 37.82 8.47
C LYS A 5 -7.51 36.46 9.00
N THR A 6 -8.80 36.18 8.91
CA THR A 6 -9.37 34.85 9.10
C THR A 6 -8.84 33.93 8.01
N LYS A 7 -7.80 33.14 8.32
CA LYS A 7 -7.35 32.01 7.50
C LYS A 7 -8.29 30.83 7.75
N ASP A 8 -9.58 31.02 7.49
CA ASP A 8 -10.59 30.00 7.71
C ASP A 8 -10.83 29.24 6.42
N GLY A 9 -10.03 28.19 6.27
CA GLY A 9 -10.17 27.15 5.26
C GLY A 9 -9.44 25.92 5.78
N MET A 10 -10.10 25.17 6.65
CA MET A 10 -9.65 23.93 7.28
C MET A 10 -9.18 22.96 6.18
N GLY A 11 -7.87 22.96 5.92
CA GLY A 11 -7.35 22.70 4.58
C GLY A 11 -7.28 21.22 4.23
N MET A 12 -7.93 20.81 3.14
CA MET A 12 -7.66 19.55 2.43
C MET A 12 -6.23 19.48 1.85
N GLY A 13 -5.46 20.57 1.92
CA GLY A 13 -4.12 20.70 1.35
C GLY A 13 -3.14 19.57 1.69
N PRO A 14 -3.05 19.10 2.95
CA PRO A 14 -2.15 18.00 3.30
C PRO A 14 -2.53 16.69 2.63
N PHE A 15 -3.83 16.37 2.55
CA PHE A 15 -4.31 15.14 1.90
C PHE A 15 -4.04 15.14 0.40
N VAL A 16 -4.23 16.29 -0.25
CA VAL A 16 -3.93 16.47 -1.68
C VAL A 16 -2.43 16.33 -1.95
N ALA A 17 -1.58 16.85 -1.06
CA ALA A 17 -0.12 16.70 -1.17
C ALA A 17 0.32 15.23 -1.05
N ILE A 18 -0.26 14.48 -0.11
CA ILE A 18 0.02 13.05 0.07
C ILE A 18 -0.47 12.24 -1.12
N TRP A 19 -1.68 12.54 -1.62
CA TRP A 19 -2.24 11.92 -2.81
C TRP A 19 -1.36 12.15 -4.04
N ALA A 20 -0.89 13.38 -4.25
CA ALA A 20 0.05 13.69 -5.33
C ALA A 20 1.38 12.94 -5.16
N GLY A 21 1.87 12.80 -3.93
CA GLY A 21 3.05 11.98 -3.60
C GLY A 21 2.88 10.51 -3.99
N LEU A 22 1.74 9.90 -3.66
CA LEU A 22 1.40 8.54 -4.08
C LEU A 22 1.34 8.42 -5.61
N LEU A 23 0.70 9.38 -6.29
CA LEU A 23 0.63 9.41 -7.75
C LEU A 23 2.03 9.44 -8.39
N CYS A 24 2.97 10.19 -7.80
CA CYS A 24 4.36 10.22 -8.23
C CYS A 24 5.05 8.86 -8.06
N ILE A 25 4.79 8.13 -6.98
CA ILE A 25 5.37 6.80 -6.75
C ILE A 25 4.89 5.84 -7.84
N VAL A 26 3.58 5.75 -8.08
CA VAL A 26 3.00 4.94 -9.17
C VAL A 26 3.60 5.32 -10.53
N GLY A 27 3.75 6.62 -10.80
CA GLY A 27 4.38 7.10 -12.04
C GLY A 27 5.80 6.58 -12.22
N ILE A 28 6.58 6.52 -11.14
CA ILE A 28 7.94 5.96 -11.13
C ILE A 28 7.90 4.45 -11.36
N GLU A 29 6.99 3.71 -10.73
CA GLU A 29 6.86 2.25 -10.93
C GLU A 29 6.51 1.89 -12.37
N VAL A 30 5.57 2.63 -12.97
CA VAL A 30 5.17 2.46 -14.36
C VAL A 30 6.36 2.73 -15.27
N PHE A 31 7.09 3.83 -15.05
CA PHE A 31 8.30 4.15 -15.80
C PHE A 31 9.39 3.07 -15.66
N LEU A 32 9.60 2.55 -14.45
CA LEU A 32 10.59 1.51 -14.17
C LEU A 32 10.24 0.21 -14.88
N THR A 33 8.95 -0.14 -14.92
CA THR A 33 8.43 -1.32 -15.62
C THR A 33 8.62 -1.22 -17.13
N TYR A 34 8.41 -0.03 -17.72
CA TYR A 34 8.67 0.21 -19.13
C TYR A 34 10.14 0.06 -19.53
N ARG A 35 11.09 0.22 -18.60
CA ARG A 35 12.52 0.17 -18.92
C ARG A 35 13.05 -1.26 -19.09
N HIS A 36 12.21 -2.30 -18.97
CA HIS A 36 12.56 -3.71 -19.16
C HIS A 36 13.81 -4.13 -18.38
N PHE A 37 13.82 -3.88 -17.06
CA PHE A 37 14.84 -4.43 -16.18
C PHE A 37 14.73 -5.96 -16.06
N SER A 38 15.82 -6.60 -15.62
CA SER A 38 15.81 -8.01 -15.23
C SER A 38 14.67 -8.27 -14.22
N SER A 39 13.85 -9.29 -14.50
CA SER A 39 12.60 -9.56 -13.78
C SER A 39 12.76 -9.63 -12.26
N GLN A 40 13.86 -10.20 -11.77
CA GLN A 40 14.14 -10.28 -10.33
C GLN A 40 14.34 -8.92 -9.68
N LYS A 41 15.08 -8.02 -10.34
CA LYS A 41 15.33 -6.68 -9.83
C LYS A 41 14.06 -5.83 -9.87
N LEU A 42 13.29 -5.96 -10.96
CA LEU A 42 12.02 -5.28 -11.11
C LEU A 42 11.06 -5.66 -9.98
N LEU A 43 10.87 -6.95 -9.73
CA LEU A 43 10.01 -7.43 -8.64
C LEU A 43 10.42 -6.88 -7.27
N LEU A 44 11.72 -6.89 -6.96
CA LEU A 44 12.21 -6.36 -5.69
C LEU A 44 11.90 -4.86 -5.54
N PHE A 45 12.10 -4.07 -6.59
CA PHE A 45 11.79 -2.64 -6.56
C PHE A 45 10.29 -2.39 -6.40
N LEU A 46 9.45 -3.05 -7.20
CA LEU A 46 7.99 -2.90 -7.12
C LEU A 46 7.47 -3.34 -5.74
N LEU A 47 8.03 -4.40 -5.15
CA LEU A 47 7.66 -4.82 -3.81
C LEU A 47 7.99 -3.76 -2.75
N ILE A 48 9.18 -3.15 -2.84
CA ILE A 48 9.58 -2.08 -1.92
C ILE A 48 8.65 -0.87 -2.07
N PHE A 49 8.37 -0.43 -3.29
CA PHE A 49 7.46 0.69 -3.54
C PHE A 49 6.05 0.38 -3.04
N ALA A 50 5.50 -0.79 -3.31
CA ALA A 50 4.20 -1.22 -2.79
C ALA A 50 4.13 -1.19 -1.25
N CYS A 51 5.18 -1.62 -0.55
CA CYS A 51 5.23 -1.53 0.92
C CYS A 51 5.24 -0.06 1.41
N ILE A 52 5.96 0.82 0.71
CA ILE A 52 6.01 2.26 1.05
C ILE A 52 4.64 2.89 0.84
N GLU A 53 4.00 2.64 -0.30
CA GLU A 53 2.67 3.18 -0.60
C GLU A 53 1.62 2.69 0.39
N ALA A 54 1.60 1.38 0.69
CA ALA A 54 0.70 0.82 1.68
C ALA A 54 0.89 1.47 3.06
N SER A 55 2.13 1.70 3.47
CA SER A 55 2.45 2.36 4.75
C SER A 55 1.92 3.80 4.78
N ILE A 56 2.15 4.57 3.72
CA ILE A 56 1.66 5.95 3.59
C ILE A 56 0.12 5.97 3.57
N ALA A 57 -0.49 5.08 2.80
CA ALA A 57 -1.94 4.99 2.67
C ALA A 57 -2.61 4.66 4.02
N VAL A 58 -2.12 3.64 4.73
CA VAL A 58 -2.65 3.26 6.04
C VAL A 58 -2.44 4.39 7.06
N MET A 59 -1.25 5.01 7.11
CA MET A 59 -0.99 6.08 8.09
C MET A 59 -1.87 7.32 7.87
N PHE A 60 -2.08 7.73 6.62
CA PHE A 60 -2.70 9.03 6.32
C PHE A 60 -4.15 8.95 5.83
N PHE A 61 -4.52 7.98 4.98
CA PHE A 61 -5.89 7.84 4.50
C PHE A 61 -6.80 7.11 5.49
N MET A 62 -6.27 6.14 6.25
CA MET A 62 -7.03 5.51 7.35
C MET A 62 -6.92 6.30 8.66
N HIS A 63 -6.48 7.56 8.61
CA HIS A 63 -6.33 8.47 9.75
C HIS A 63 -5.44 7.96 10.92
N LEU A 64 -4.77 6.82 10.73
CA LEU A 64 -4.08 6.11 11.81
C LEU A 64 -3.01 6.96 12.51
N LYS A 65 -2.38 7.87 11.78
CA LYS A 65 -1.36 8.79 12.32
C LYS A 65 -1.91 9.75 13.38
N TYR A 66 -3.18 10.12 13.31
CA TYR A 66 -3.82 11.06 14.25
C TYR A 66 -4.71 10.34 15.28
N GLU A 67 -4.81 9.02 15.17
CA GLU A 67 -5.61 8.12 15.99
C GLU A 67 -4.79 7.53 17.14
N ARG A 68 -5.44 6.71 17.98
CA ARG A 68 -4.79 6.06 19.12
C ARG A 68 -3.72 5.07 18.62
N PRO A 69 -2.49 5.07 19.19
CA PRO A 69 -1.44 4.13 18.79
C PRO A 69 -1.83 2.66 19.05
N SER A 70 -2.83 2.42 19.90
CA SER A 70 -3.42 1.10 20.11
C SER A 70 -4.05 0.49 18.84
N LEU A 71 -4.59 1.30 17.92
CA LEU A 71 -5.14 0.80 16.66
C LEU A 71 -4.03 0.35 15.70
N PHE A 72 -2.91 1.06 15.67
CA PHE A 72 -1.73 0.61 14.91
C PHE A 72 -1.24 -0.74 15.41
N TRP A 73 -1.17 -0.91 16.74
CA TRP A 73 -0.68 -2.14 17.35
C TRP A 73 -1.63 -3.34 17.18
N SER A 74 -2.93 -3.12 16.98
CA SER A 74 -3.87 -4.20 16.63
C SER A 74 -3.91 -4.49 15.13
N LEU A 75 -3.67 -3.50 14.28
CA LEU A 75 -3.68 -3.64 12.82
C LEU A 75 -2.50 -4.48 12.33
N VAL A 76 -1.30 -4.27 12.88
CA VAL A 76 -0.09 -5.02 12.47
C VAL A 76 -0.25 -6.54 12.62
N PRO A 77 -0.64 -7.10 13.78
CA PRO A 77 -0.82 -8.55 13.92
C PRO A 77 -1.98 -9.07 13.06
N ALA A 78 -3.06 -8.30 12.88
CA ALA A 78 -4.14 -8.67 11.98
C ALA A 78 -3.68 -8.73 10.51
N LEU A 79 -2.90 -7.75 10.07
CA LEU A 79 -2.32 -7.71 8.72
C LEU A 79 -1.37 -8.88 8.49
N LEU A 80 -0.46 -9.15 9.44
CA LEU A 80 0.44 -10.29 9.37
C LEU A 80 -0.35 -11.60 9.32
N PHE A 81 -1.37 -11.77 10.16
CA PHE A 81 -2.23 -12.94 10.16
C PHE A 81 -2.90 -13.17 8.79
N VAL A 82 -3.45 -12.10 8.19
CA VAL A 82 -4.07 -12.18 6.86
C VAL A 82 -3.03 -12.51 5.79
N LEU A 83 -1.84 -11.89 5.80
CA LEU A 83 -0.77 -12.21 4.86
C LEU A 83 -0.35 -13.69 4.97
N PHE A 84 -0.19 -14.21 6.19
CA PHE A 84 0.15 -15.62 6.42
C PHE A 84 -0.94 -16.57 5.94
N MET A 85 -2.22 -16.24 6.17
CA MET A 85 -3.32 -17.04 5.63
C MET A 85 -3.35 -16.99 4.10
N MET A 86 -3.08 -15.83 3.50
CA MET A 86 -3.08 -15.67 2.04
C MET A 86 -1.92 -16.43 1.38
N ASP A 87 -0.75 -16.49 2.02
CA ASP A 87 0.41 -17.25 1.57
C ASP A 87 0.11 -18.77 1.51
N HIS A 88 -0.64 -19.30 2.48
CA HIS A 88 -1.08 -20.71 2.48
C HIS A 88 -2.08 -21.05 1.36
N PHE A 89 -2.77 -20.07 0.79
CA PHE A 89 -3.77 -20.31 -0.24
C PHE A 89 -3.14 -20.64 -1.61
N TRP A 90 -1.94 -20.11 -1.89
CA TRP A 90 -1.22 -20.35 -3.14
C TRP A 90 -0.83 -21.83 -3.36
N PRO A 91 -0.21 -22.54 -2.41
CA PRO A 91 0.04 -23.97 -2.56
C PRO A 91 -1.25 -24.79 -2.60
N ASP A 92 -2.35 -24.31 -2.01
CA ASP A 92 -3.65 -24.99 -2.10
C ASP A 92 -4.26 -24.88 -3.50
N ALA A 93 -4.15 -23.72 -4.16
CA ALA A 93 -4.52 -23.55 -5.57
C ALA A 93 -3.72 -24.47 -6.51
N LEU A 94 -2.41 -24.62 -6.27
CA LEU A 94 -1.56 -25.57 -7.00
C LEU A 94 -1.93 -27.03 -6.72
N ARG A 95 -2.32 -27.36 -5.48
CA ARG A 95 -2.84 -28.70 -5.10
C ARG A 95 -4.13 -29.02 -5.85
N LEU A 96 -5.06 -28.08 -5.92
CA LEU A 96 -6.33 -28.24 -6.62
C LEU A 96 -6.13 -28.44 -8.13
N GLU A 97 -5.14 -27.76 -8.72
CA GLU A 97 -4.76 -27.97 -10.11
C GLU A 97 -4.20 -29.38 -10.34
N HIS A 98 -3.24 -29.83 -9.53
CA HIS A 98 -2.67 -31.17 -9.66
C HIS A 98 -3.74 -32.28 -9.54
N LEU A 99 -4.72 -32.13 -8.64
CA LEU A 99 -5.83 -33.09 -8.50
C LEU A 99 -6.76 -33.10 -9.72
N ARG A 100 -6.90 -31.97 -10.42
CA ARG A 100 -7.68 -31.82 -11.64
C ARG A 100 -7.02 -32.52 -12.83
N VAL A 101 -5.68 -32.46 -12.97
CA VAL A 101 -4.97 -33.05 -14.11
C VAL A 101 -4.84 -34.57 -14.01
N VAL A 102 -4.89 -35.14 -12.81
CA VAL A 102 -4.75 -36.59 -12.58
C VAL A 102 -6.04 -37.38 -12.85
N HIS A 103 -7.19 -36.71 -12.94
CA HIS A 103 -8.50 -37.37 -13.00
C HIS A 103 -9.22 -37.28 -14.37
N TRP A 104 -8.47 -37.00 -15.44
CA TRP A 104 -8.84 -37.14 -16.86
C TRP A 104 -7.79 -37.98 -17.60
#